data_AF-A0A0M8RH51-F1
#
_entry.id   AF-A0A0M8RH51-F1
#
_cell.length_a   1.000
_cell.length_b   1.000
_cell.length_c   1.000
_cell.angle_alpha   90.00
_cell.angle_beta   90.00
_cell.angle_gamma   90.00
#
_symmetry.space_group_name_H-M   'P 1'
#
loop_
_entity.id
_entity.type
_entity.pdbx_description
1 polymer ?
#
loop_
_entity_poly.entity_id
_entity_poly.type
_entity_poly.pdbx_seq_one_letter_code
_entity_poly.pdbx_strand_id
1 'polypeptide(L)'
;MHPVEIDLLRTEPLRRLHFIAHGGASTISTLQSYSRLEHTLGVFALVAHFRPADELLRSAALLHDIGHLPLSHTAEGIAGLDHHTIGEQLPRADPIRSVLEKHGIRSESVVAALGRQPASPLTNRSGLLNLDHLDSYVRSGRAAGRLDADPAELLGRLGIVDAAVSAADRETAASLVGLVRAEARLHISWDNVGPVSVVRRLVGRLLDRSPLTSAELARMTDAQLWSALESCTDTRAESDMIRYEPHRLQVRATMGEGERGRVSGWDFSLRKIYGSAPLLEGERLEVAAPELAAELAALQSLPLTFRVWWG
;
A
#
# COMPACT_ATOMS: atom_id res chain seq x y z
N MET A 1 9.75 -6.03 22.94
CA MET A 1 9.95 -4.74 22.25
C MET A 1 11.09 -4.00 22.92
N HIS A 2 11.98 -3.44 22.12
CA HIS A 2 13.10 -2.62 22.55
C HIS A 2 12.62 -1.20 22.95
N PRO A 3 13.37 -0.45 23.78
CA PRO A 3 12.99 0.90 24.19
C PRO A 3 12.76 1.87 23.03
N VAL A 4 13.58 1.81 21.97
CA VAL A 4 13.40 2.64 20.76
C VAL A 4 12.03 2.40 20.11
N GLU A 5 11.61 1.14 20.01
CA GLU A 5 10.34 0.77 19.38
C GLU A 5 9.15 1.35 20.15
N ILE A 6 9.20 1.30 21.49
CA ILE A 6 8.18 1.88 22.36
C ILE A 6 8.10 3.39 22.18
N ASP A 7 9.25 4.07 22.13
CA ASP A 7 9.29 5.52 21.98
C ASP A 7 8.81 5.95 20.58
N LEU A 8 9.21 5.25 19.51
CA LEU A 8 8.70 5.49 18.15
C LEU A 8 7.19 5.27 18.07
N LEU A 9 6.65 4.23 18.71
CA LEU A 9 5.21 3.96 18.80
C LEU A 9 4.39 5.08 19.45
N ARG A 10 5.03 5.96 20.20
CA ARG A 10 4.38 7.10 20.87
C ARG A 10 4.49 8.40 20.07
N THR A 11 5.19 8.41 18.94
CA THR A 11 5.35 9.59 18.11
C THR A 11 4.09 9.87 17.28
N GLU A 12 3.77 11.14 17.09
CA GLU A 12 2.59 11.55 16.32
C GLU A 12 2.59 11.00 14.88
N PRO A 13 3.69 11.08 14.09
CA PRO A 13 3.67 10.58 12.71
C PRO A 13 3.33 9.09 12.60
N LEU A 14 3.79 8.29 13.57
CA LEU A 14 3.48 6.86 13.60
C LEU A 14 2.06 6.59 14.10
N ARG A 15 1.61 7.30 15.15
CA ARG A 15 0.24 7.18 15.67
C ARG A 15 -0.81 7.63 14.65
N ARG A 16 -0.48 8.62 13.81
CA ARG A 16 -1.33 9.10 12.71
C ARG A 16 -1.76 7.97 11.77
N LEU A 17 -0.91 6.97 11.54
CA LEU A 17 -1.20 5.82 10.67
C LEU A 17 -2.43 5.00 11.12
N HIS A 18 -2.85 5.13 12.37
CA HIS A 18 -4.10 4.50 12.84
C HIS A 18 -5.33 5.05 12.14
N PHE A 19 -5.26 6.30 11.68
CA PHE A 19 -6.37 7.04 11.07
C PHE A 19 -6.25 7.11 9.54
N ILE A 20 -5.46 6.22 8.95
CA ILE A 20 -5.26 6.11 7.50
C ILE A 20 -5.55 4.68 7.10
N ALA A 21 -6.56 4.48 6.25
CA ALA A 21 -6.94 3.19 5.73
C ALA A 21 -5.91 2.67 4.72
N HIS A 22 -5.44 1.43 4.89
CA HIS A 22 -4.45 0.81 4.00
C HIS A 22 -4.94 0.69 2.56
N GLY A 23 -6.18 0.23 2.38
CA GLY A 23 -6.84 0.11 1.07
C GLY A 23 -7.15 1.45 0.39
N GLY A 24 -6.96 2.57 1.09
CA GLY A 24 -7.27 3.89 0.55
C GLY A 24 -8.75 4.05 0.22
N ALA A 25 -9.09 4.63 -0.92
CA ALA A 25 -10.50 4.82 -1.28
C ALA A 25 -11.25 3.52 -1.58
N SER A 26 -10.57 2.37 -1.78
CA SER A 26 -11.25 1.08 -1.98
C SER A 26 -12.05 0.65 -0.74
N THR A 27 -11.79 1.22 0.44
CA THR A 27 -12.54 0.91 1.66
C THR A 27 -13.99 1.38 1.63
N ILE A 28 -14.36 2.22 0.65
CA ILE A 28 -15.75 2.65 0.43
C ILE A 28 -16.62 1.47 -0.04
N SER A 29 -16.05 0.54 -0.79
CA SER A 29 -16.74 -0.57 -1.46
C SER A 29 -16.29 -1.95 -0.96
N THR A 30 -15.23 -2.02 -0.16
CA THR A 30 -14.63 -3.29 0.30
C THR A 30 -14.56 -3.39 1.83
N LEU A 31 -14.29 -4.60 2.31
CA LEU A 31 -14.04 -4.88 3.73
C LEU A 31 -12.58 -4.63 4.15
N GLN A 32 -11.74 -4.02 3.30
CA GLN A 32 -10.32 -3.75 3.61
C GLN A 32 -10.15 -2.53 4.52
N SER A 33 -10.83 -2.51 5.67
CA SER A 33 -10.90 -1.36 6.59
C SER A 33 -9.72 -1.21 7.55
N TYR A 34 -8.73 -2.10 7.47
CA TYR A 34 -7.56 -2.05 8.33
C TYR A 34 -6.66 -0.84 8.03
N SER A 35 -6.03 -0.34 9.08
CA SER A 35 -5.21 0.87 9.05
C SER A 35 -3.77 0.61 8.59
N ARG A 36 -3.10 1.66 8.13
CA ARG A 36 -1.64 1.68 7.88
C ARG A 36 -0.85 1.33 9.14
N LEU A 37 -1.37 1.65 10.33
CA LEU A 37 -0.73 1.25 11.59
C LEU A 37 -0.79 -0.28 11.78
N GLU A 38 -1.90 -0.93 11.48
CA GLU A 38 -2.01 -2.39 11.60
C GLU A 38 -1.07 -3.10 10.63
N HIS A 39 -0.96 -2.60 9.40
CA HIS A 39 0.04 -3.06 8.43
C HIS A 39 1.46 -2.83 8.92
N THR A 40 1.79 -1.61 9.38
CA THR A 40 3.09 -1.26 9.98
C THR A 40 3.49 -2.20 11.10
N LEU A 41 2.57 -2.51 12.01
CA LEU A 41 2.82 -3.43 13.12
C LEU A 41 3.00 -4.88 12.65
N GLY A 42 2.30 -5.29 11.60
CA GLY A 42 2.47 -6.60 10.98
C GLY A 42 3.84 -6.75 10.30
N VAL A 43 4.26 -5.75 9.52
CA VAL A 43 5.61 -5.72 8.91
C VAL A 43 6.69 -5.69 9.97
N PHE A 44 6.51 -4.87 11.03
CA PHE A 44 7.40 -4.88 12.18
C PHE A 44 7.47 -6.26 12.85
N ALA A 45 6.34 -6.95 13.05
CA ALA A 45 6.31 -8.28 13.64
C ALA A 45 7.03 -9.32 12.75
N LEU A 46 6.89 -9.24 11.42
CA LEU A 46 7.61 -10.08 10.47
C LEU A 46 9.12 -9.83 10.53
N VAL A 47 9.55 -8.57 10.50
CA VAL A 47 10.97 -8.21 10.63
C VAL A 47 11.51 -8.67 11.99
N ALA A 48 10.74 -8.50 13.05
CA ALA A 48 11.10 -8.96 14.38
C ALA A 48 11.24 -10.49 14.49
N HIS A 49 10.47 -11.24 13.70
CA HIS A 49 10.53 -12.70 13.62
C HIS A 49 11.77 -13.16 12.84
N PHE A 50 11.99 -12.63 11.63
CA PHE A 50 13.07 -13.09 10.75
C PHE A 50 14.44 -12.47 11.05
N ARG A 51 14.47 -11.27 11.63
CA ARG A 51 15.68 -10.50 11.94
C ARG A 51 15.62 -9.95 13.38
N PRO A 52 15.51 -10.81 14.40
CA PRO A 52 15.22 -10.40 15.77
C PRO A 52 16.28 -9.47 16.37
N ALA A 53 17.55 -9.62 15.96
CA ALA A 53 18.67 -8.83 16.46
C ALA A 53 18.95 -7.54 15.64
N ASP A 54 18.23 -7.29 14.55
CA ASP A 54 18.46 -6.14 13.67
C ASP A 54 17.61 -4.94 14.11
N GLU A 55 18.08 -4.24 15.15
CA GLU A 55 17.37 -3.08 15.72
C GLU A 55 17.12 -1.96 14.70
N LEU A 56 18.05 -1.77 13.76
CA LEU A 56 17.92 -0.77 12.71
C LEU A 56 16.79 -1.13 11.75
N LEU A 57 16.77 -2.36 11.23
CA LEU A 57 15.73 -2.82 10.31
C LEU A 57 14.35 -2.86 10.99
N ARG A 58 14.29 -3.22 12.28
CA ARG A 58 13.06 -3.17 13.08
C ARG A 58 12.53 -1.75 13.25
N SER A 59 13.42 -0.79 13.51
CA SER A 59 13.07 0.64 13.57
C SER A 59 12.60 1.16 12.21
N ALA A 60 13.29 0.77 11.12
CA ALA A 60 12.86 1.08 9.76
C ALA A 60 11.50 0.46 9.44
N ALA A 61 11.23 -0.78 9.85
CA ALA A 61 9.94 -1.43 9.64
C ALA A 61 8.78 -0.68 10.32
N LEU A 62 8.98 -0.11 11.51
CA LEU A 62 7.97 0.77 12.12
C LEU A 62 7.78 2.05 11.30
N LEU A 63 8.85 2.60 10.74
CA LEU A 63 8.82 3.90 10.08
C LEU A 63 8.50 3.84 8.59
N HIS A 64 8.35 2.66 7.98
CA HIS A 64 8.27 2.55 6.51
C HIS A 64 7.08 3.26 5.88
N ASP A 65 5.97 3.35 6.63
CA ASP A 65 4.71 3.84 6.12
C ASP A 65 4.31 5.23 6.63
N ILE A 66 5.15 5.89 7.46
CA ILE A 66 4.83 7.20 8.08
C ILE A 66 4.60 8.31 7.06
N GLY A 67 5.10 8.12 5.82
CA GLY A 67 4.92 9.06 4.72
C GLY A 67 3.57 8.96 4.00
N HIS A 68 2.71 8.00 4.34
CA HIS A 68 1.45 7.81 3.64
C HIS A 68 0.48 8.98 3.79
N LEU A 69 -0.15 9.31 2.67
CA LEU A 69 -1.18 10.33 2.55
C LEU A 69 -2.52 9.81 3.10
N PRO A 70 -3.49 10.70 3.39
CA PRO A 70 -4.87 10.26 3.63
C PRO A 70 -5.37 9.40 2.46
N LEU A 71 -6.06 8.31 2.79
CA LEU A 71 -6.51 7.28 1.86
C LEU A 71 -5.35 6.70 1.04
N SER A 72 -4.18 6.56 1.66
CA SER A 72 -3.03 5.82 1.15
C SER A 72 -2.58 6.31 -0.24
N HIS A 73 -2.54 5.44 -1.25
CA HIS A 73 -2.05 5.79 -2.58
C HIS A 73 -3.04 6.61 -3.42
N THR A 74 -4.25 6.88 -2.93
CA THR A 74 -5.32 7.51 -3.71
C THR A 74 -4.90 8.88 -4.27
N ALA A 75 -4.28 9.71 -3.42
CA ALA A 75 -3.84 11.06 -3.76
C ALA A 75 -2.44 11.12 -4.41
N GLU A 76 -1.76 9.97 -4.57
CA GLU A 76 -0.36 9.91 -4.98
C GLU A 76 -0.10 10.60 -6.33
N GLY A 77 0.85 11.54 -6.39
CA GLY A 77 1.24 12.30 -7.58
C GLY A 77 0.33 13.48 -7.93
N ILE A 78 -0.74 13.75 -7.18
CA ILE A 78 -1.46 15.03 -7.30
C ILE A 78 -0.57 16.11 -6.69
N ALA A 79 -0.35 17.24 -7.38
CA ALA A 79 0.40 18.39 -6.86
C ALA A 79 1.77 18.05 -6.22
N GLY A 80 2.47 17.05 -6.77
CA GLY A 80 3.78 16.61 -6.28
C GLY A 80 3.77 15.75 -5.02
N LEU A 81 2.60 15.31 -4.54
CA LEU A 81 2.48 14.42 -3.39
C LEU A 81 3.13 13.06 -3.68
N ASP A 82 4.07 12.64 -2.85
CA ASP A 82 4.77 11.36 -2.97
C ASP A 82 5.10 10.80 -1.58
N HIS A 83 4.47 9.69 -1.22
CA HIS A 83 4.62 9.11 0.12
C HIS A 83 6.06 8.68 0.42
N HIS A 84 6.83 8.24 -0.59
CA HIS A 84 8.24 7.89 -0.40
C HIS A 84 9.07 9.11 -0.01
N THR A 85 8.93 10.21 -0.76
CA THR A 85 9.63 11.47 -0.46
C THR A 85 9.30 11.96 0.94
N ILE A 86 8.02 11.91 1.35
CA ILE A 86 7.58 12.30 2.69
C ILE A 86 8.18 11.33 3.74
N GLY A 87 8.13 10.02 3.48
CA GLY A 87 8.66 8.97 4.34
C GLY A 87 10.18 9.04 4.53
N GLU A 88 10.92 9.60 3.58
CA GLU A 88 12.34 9.87 3.74
C GLU A 88 12.62 11.15 4.55
N GLN A 89 11.72 12.15 4.49
CA GLN A 89 11.87 13.41 5.22
C GLN A 89 11.52 13.28 6.70
N LEU A 90 10.46 12.54 7.04
CA LEU A 90 9.96 12.44 8.41
C LEU A 90 10.99 11.87 9.42
N PRO A 91 11.83 10.87 9.10
CA PRO A 91 12.88 10.40 10.01
C PRO A 91 13.95 11.47 10.33
N ARG A 92 14.06 12.52 9.50
CA ARG A 92 15.00 13.63 9.65
C ARG A 92 14.40 14.81 10.42
N ALA A 93 13.13 14.71 10.81
CA ALA A 93 12.39 15.74 11.52
C ALA A 93 11.92 15.23 12.88
N ASP A 94 11.67 16.18 13.79
CA ASP A 94 11.12 15.86 15.10
C ASP A 94 9.61 15.56 14.98
N PRO A 95 9.06 14.64 15.80
CA PRO A 95 9.70 14.00 16.96
C PRO A 95 10.54 12.76 16.63
N ILE A 96 10.52 12.24 15.39
CA ILE A 96 11.18 10.97 15.05
C ILE A 96 12.70 11.06 15.22
N ARG A 97 13.32 12.10 14.66
CA ARG A 97 14.77 12.31 14.76
C ARG A 97 15.25 12.30 16.21
N SER A 98 14.63 13.09 17.09
CA SER A 98 14.96 13.12 18.52
C SER A 98 14.85 11.75 19.20
N VAL A 99 13.87 10.93 18.83
CA VAL A 99 13.75 9.55 19.36
C VAL A 99 14.90 8.68 18.84
N LEU A 100 15.20 8.72 17.55
CA LEU A 100 16.29 7.94 16.96
C LEU A 100 17.64 8.32 17.59
N GLU A 101 17.94 9.62 17.72
CA GLU A 101 19.17 10.14 18.33
C GLU A 101 19.30 9.74 19.80
N LYS A 102 18.22 9.78 20.58
CA LYS A 102 18.19 9.31 21.98
C LYS A 102 18.65 7.86 22.13
N HIS A 103 18.36 7.01 21.14
CA HIS A 103 18.73 5.59 21.13
C HIS A 103 20.00 5.31 20.29
N GLY A 104 20.73 6.35 19.87
CA GLY A 104 21.98 6.20 19.13
C GLY A 104 21.82 5.76 17.66
N ILE A 105 20.62 5.84 17.10
CA ILE A 105 20.33 5.48 15.71
C ILE A 105 20.37 6.74 14.85
N ARG A 106 21.16 6.69 13.78
CA ARG A 106 21.23 7.78 12.80
C ARG A 106 20.01 7.76 11.88
N SER A 107 19.34 8.90 11.69
CA SER A 107 18.23 9.06 10.75
C SER A 107 18.60 8.61 9.33
N GLU A 108 19.83 8.88 8.87
CA GLU A 108 20.28 8.47 7.54
C GLU A 108 20.38 6.95 7.39
N SER A 109 20.70 6.23 8.47
CA SER A 109 20.73 4.76 8.45
C SER A 109 19.32 4.19 8.32
N VAL A 110 18.34 4.81 8.99
CA VAL A 110 16.92 4.43 8.82
C VAL A 110 16.48 4.71 7.39
N VAL A 111 16.75 5.90 6.87
CA VAL A 111 16.37 6.27 5.49
C VAL A 111 17.03 5.34 4.47
N ALA A 112 18.29 4.95 4.66
CA ALA A 112 18.95 3.98 3.80
C ALA A 112 18.27 2.60 3.85
N ALA A 113 17.81 2.15 5.02
CA ALA A 113 17.10 0.89 5.20
C ALA A 113 15.66 0.91 4.63
N LEU A 114 15.01 2.08 4.63
CA LEU A 114 13.74 2.34 3.95
C LEU A 114 13.90 2.47 2.43
N GLY A 115 15.09 2.84 2.00
CA GLY A 115 15.47 2.86 0.60
C GLY A 115 15.42 1.47 0.00
N ARG A 116 15.22 1.39 -1.31
CA ARG A 116 15.18 0.11 -2.04
C ARG A 116 16.56 -0.42 -2.44
N GLN A 117 17.64 0.20 -1.93
CA GLN A 117 19.04 -0.11 -2.21
C GLN A 117 19.91 0.20 -0.98
N PRO A 118 20.75 -0.74 -0.50
CA PRO A 118 20.82 -2.14 -0.93
C PRO A 118 19.50 -2.88 -0.66
N ALA A 119 19.27 -4.02 -1.32
CA ALA A 119 18.07 -4.81 -1.08
C ALA A 119 18.02 -5.29 0.38
N SER A 120 16.85 -5.19 1.01
CA SER A 120 16.60 -5.71 2.35
C SER A 120 15.34 -6.59 2.36
N PRO A 121 15.17 -7.45 3.38
CA PRO A 121 13.92 -8.19 3.54
C PRO A 121 12.69 -7.28 3.70
N LEU A 122 12.88 -6.05 4.19
CA LEU A 122 11.80 -5.05 4.30
C LEU A 122 11.38 -4.55 2.92
N THR A 123 12.34 -4.16 2.07
CA THR A 123 12.07 -3.62 0.74
C THR A 123 13.18 -3.92 -0.26
N ASN A 124 12.83 -4.16 -1.53
CA ASN A 124 13.78 -4.48 -2.58
C ASN A 124 13.29 -4.03 -3.98
N ARG A 125 14.19 -4.02 -4.98
CA ARG A 125 13.86 -3.76 -6.41
C ARG A 125 13.91 -5.01 -7.29
N SER A 126 14.10 -6.20 -6.71
CA SER A 126 14.34 -7.43 -7.47
C SER A 126 13.07 -8.02 -8.10
N GLY A 127 11.91 -7.44 -7.78
CA GLY A 127 10.60 -8.02 -8.11
C GLY A 127 10.27 -9.25 -7.26
N LEU A 128 11.11 -9.57 -6.27
CA LEU A 128 10.86 -10.66 -5.34
C LEU A 128 10.02 -10.17 -4.15
N LEU A 129 9.31 -11.09 -3.52
CA LEU A 129 8.46 -10.84 -2.37
C LEU A 129 9.31 -10.39 -1.17
N ASN A 130 9.01 -9.20 -0.66
CA ASN A 130 9.56 -8.65 0.58
C ASN A 130 8.52 -8.72 1.70
N LEU A 131 8.90 -8.36 2.92
CA LEU A 131 8.06 -8.46 4.11
C LEU A 131 6.91 -7.42 4.15
N ASP A 132 7.11 -6.24 3.55
CA ASP A 132 6.05 -5.25 3.34
C ASP A 132 4.92 -5.84 2.49
N HIS A 133 5.26 -6.30 1.28
CA HIS A 133 4.30 -6.92 0.37
C HIS A 133 3.70 -8.22 0.96
N LEU A 134 4.47 -9.04 1.67
CA LEU A 134 3.98 -10.25 2.34
C LEU A 134 2.85 -9.92 3.31
N ASP A 135 3.05 -8.95 4.22
CA ASP A 135 1.98 -8.54 5.15
C ASP A 135 0.75 -8.06 4.37
N SER A 136 0.94 -7.18 3.39
CA SER A 136 -0.17 -6.63 2.61
C SER A 136 -0.99 -7.72 1.92
N TYR A 137 -0.34 -8.70 1.26
CA TYR A 137 -1.04 -9.77 0.56
C TYR A 137 -1.76 -10.73 1.52
N VAL A 138 -1.10 -11.15 2.61
CA VAL A 138 -1.72 -12.06 3.59
C VAL A 138 -2.86 -11.37 4.34
N ARG A 139 -2.69 -10.10 4.71
CA ARG A 139 -3.73 -9.30 5.38
C ARG A 139 -4.94 -9.07 4.49
N SER A 140 -4.72 -8.67 3.24
CA SER A 140 -5.79 -8.54 2.24
C SER A 140 -6.50 -9.88 2.01
N GLY A 141 -5.72 -10.95 1.83
CA GLY A 141 -6.24 -12.32 1.70
C GLY A 141 -7.14 -12.71 2.86
N ARG A 142 -6.71 -12.47 4.09
CA ARG A 142 -7.49 -12.74 5.31
C ARG A 142 -8.77 -11.90 5.35
N ALA A 143 -8.66 -10.59 5.13
CA ALA A 143 -9.81 -9.68 5.18
C ALA A 143 -10.87 -10.03 4.13
N ALA A 144 -10.45 -10.58 2.99
CA ALA A 144 -11.34 -10.99 1.91
C ALA A 144 -11.75 -12.47 1.94
N GLY A 145 -11.36 -13.23 2.97
CA GLY A 145 -11.68 -14.66 3.09
C GLY A 145 -11.03 -15.55 2.02
N ARG A 146 -9.83 -15.17 1.54
CA ARG A 146 -9.04 -15.88 0.51
C ARG A 146 -7.76 -16.52 1.07
N LEU A 147 -7.54 -16.39 2.37
CA LEU A 147 -6.40 -17.02 3.03
C LEU A 147 -6.83 -18.42 3.51
N ASP A 148 -6.37 -19.43 2.79
CA ASP A 148 -6.77 -20.83 3.00
C ASP A 148 -5.95 -21.54 4.09
N ALA A 149 -5.03 -20.84 4.74
CA ALA A 149 -4.17 -21.37 5.81
C ALA A 149 -4.18 -20.48 7.04
N ASP A 150 -3.93 -21.07 8.22
CA ASP A 150 -3.70 -20.28 9.42
C ASP A 150 -2.42 -19.42 9.25
N PRO A 151 -2.44 -18.10 9.57
CA PRO A 151 -1.27 -17.24 9.41
C PRO A 151 -0.02 -17.72 10.15
N ALA A 152 -0.15 -18.37 11.31
CA ALA A 152 0.98 -18.89 12.07
C ALA A 152 1.57 -20.15 11.42
N GLU A 153 0.72 -21.03 10.88
CA GLU A 153 1.16 -22.17 10.08
C GLU A 153 1.87 -21.73 8.80
N LEU A 154 1.29 -20.73 8.09
CA LEU A 154 1.91 -20.13 6.92
C LEU A 154 3.30 -19.58 7.27
N LEU A 155 3.39 -18.77 8.33
CA LEU A 155 4.66 -18.18 8.79
C LEU A 155 5.73 -19.25 9.08
N GLY A 156 5.33 -20.37 9.70
CA GLY A 156 6.24 -21.48 10.00
C GLY A 156 6.85 -22.17 8.76
N ARG A 157 6.29 -21.94 7.58
CA ARG A 157 6.77 -22.48 6.28
C ARG A 157 7.49 -21.42 5.43
N LEU A 158 7.77 -20.25 5.98
CA LEU A 158 8.48 -19.17 5.30
C LEU A 158 9.88 -18.97 5.88
N GLY A 159 10.81 -18.60 5.02
CA GLY A 159 12.15 -18.15 5.39
C GLY A 159 12.54 -16.89 4.61
N ILE A 160 13.70 -16.34 4.93
CA ILE A 160 14.33 -15.26 4.17
C ILE A 160 15.62 -15.79 3.54
N VAL A 161 15.71 -15.74 2.22
CA VAL A 161 16.94 -16.00 1.46
C VAL A 161 17.37 -14.68 0.83
N ASP A 162 18.60 -14.27 1.12
CA ASP A 162 19.12 -12.92 0.86
C ASP A 162 18.19 -11.82 1.44
N ALA A 163 17.39 -11.21 0.56
CA ALA A 163 16.47 -10.10 0.84
C ALA A 163 15.02 -10.42 0.41
N ALA A 164 14.68 -11.70 0.20
CA ALA A 164 13.39 -12.14 -0.30
C ALA A 164 12.78 -13.25 0.55
N VAL A 165 11.45 -13.28 0.59
CA VAL A 165 10.66 -14.35 1.21
C VAL A 165 10.77 -15.62 0.36
N SER A 166 11.10 -16.72 1.00
CA SER A 166 11.16 -18.06 0.41
C SER A 166 10.13 -18.96 1.07
N ALA A 167 9.30 -19.62 0.27
CA ALA A 167 8.45 -20.72 0.70
C ALA A 167 9.28 -22.00 0.87
N ALA A 168 8.95 -22.80 1.88
CA ALA A 168 9.58 -24.09 2.15
C ALA A 168 9.07 -25.22 1.23
N ASP A 169 7.90 -25.04 0.63
CA ASP A 169 7.28 -26.02 -0.25
C ASP A 169 6.45 -25.35 -1.35
N ARG A 170 6.13 -26.14 -2.37
CA ARG A 170 5.37 -25.69 -3.55
C ARG A 170 3.94 -25.26 -3.22
N GLU A 171 3.31 -25.89 -2.23
CA GLU A 171 1.94 -25.55 -1.80
C GLU A 171 1.91 -24.13 -1.23
N THR A 172 2.82 -23.83 -0.32
CA THR A 172 3.02 -22.52 0.30
C THR A 172 3.32 -21.46 -0.76
N ALA A 173 4.20 -21.76 -1.71
CA ALA A 173 4.49 -20.87 -2.84
C ALA A 173 3.24 -20.58 -3.69
N ALA A 174 2.45 -21.62 -4.00
CA ALA A 174 1.21 -21.49 -4.76
C ALA A 174 0.17 -20.65 -4.01
N SER A 175 0.01 -20.82 -2.69
CA SER A 175 -0.87 -19.98 -1.88
C SER A 175 -0.46 -18.51 -1.94
N LEU A 176 0.83 -18.19 -1.79
CA LEU A 176 1.33 -16.82 -1.90
C LEU A 176 1.07 -16.22 -3.29
N VAL A 177 1.33 -16.99 -4.36
CA VAL A 177 1.03 -16.57 -5.74
C VAL A 177 -0.47 -16.32 -5.93
N GLY A 178 -1.33 -17.17 -5.36
CA GLY A 178 -2.78 -16.98 -5.33
C GLY A 178 -3.19 -15.65 -4.70
N LEU A 179 -2.59 -15.28 -3.56
CA LEU A 179 -2.82 -14.00 -2.88
C LEU A 179 -2.39 -12.81 -3.74
N VAL A 180 -1.19 -12.88 -4.35
CA VAL A 180 -0.69 -11.83 -5.26
C VAL A 180 -1.65 -11.61 -6.43
N ARG A 181 -2.13 -12.70 -7.05
CA ARG A 181 -3.10 -12.64 -8.16
C ARG A 181 -4.45 -12.08 -7.72
N ALA A 182 -4.92 -12.45 -6.54
CA ALA A 182 -6.17 -11.94 -5.99
C ALA A 182 -6.08 -10.42 -5.75
N GLU A 183 -4.97 -9.93 -5.20
CA GLU A 183 -4.72 -8.51 -5.01
C GLU A 183 -4.64 -7.75 -6.33
N ALA A 184 -3.93 -8.31 -7.33
CA ALA A 184 -3.87 -7.72 -8.67
C ALA A 184 -5.27 -7.60 -9.32
N ARG A 185 -6.12 -8.62 -9.16
CA ARG A 185 -7.51 -8.61 -9.65
C ARG A 185 -8.36 -7.58 -8.91
N LEU A 186 -8.17 -7.42 -7.60
CA LEU A 186 -8.85 -6.39 -6.82
C LEU A 186 -8.47 -4.99 -7.31
N HIS A 187 -7.17 -4.73 -7.55
CA HIS A 187 -6.72 -3.41 -8.01
C HIS A 187 -7.34 -2.97 -9.34
N ILE A 188 -7.65 -3.91 -10.24
CA ILE A 188 -8.32 -3.61 -11.50
C ILE A 188 -9.86 -3.73 -11.43
N SER A 189 -10.40 -4.13 -10.27
CA SER A 189 -11.84 -4.30 -10.11
C SER A 189 -12.54 -2.95 -10.01
N TRP A 190 -13.86 -2.98 -10.18
CA TRP A 190 -14.72 -1.84 -9.93
C TRP A 190 -14.53 -1.29 -8.50
N ASP A 191 -14.38 -2.19 -7.51
CA ASP A 191 -14.26 -1.82 -6.09
C ASP A 191 -13.05 -0.95 -5.81
N ASN A 192 -11.96 -1.12 -6.54
CA ASN A 192 -10.79 -0.25 -6.42
C ASN A 192 -10.85 0.93 -7.40
N VAL A 193 -10.96 0.64 -8.71
CA VAL A 193 -10.87 1.65 -9.77
C VAL A 193 -11.93 2.74 -9.59
N GLY A 194 -13.16 2.36 -9.26
CA GLY A 194 -14.27 3.29 -9.10
C GLY A 194 -13.98 4.33 -8.03
N PRO A 195 -13.99 3.95 -6.73
CA PRO A 195 -13.75 4.88 -5.63
C PRO A 195 -12.43 5.64 -5.74
N VAL A 196 -11.33 4.98 -6.09
CA VAL A 196 -10.01 5.64 -6.22
C VAL A 196 -10.07 6.73 -7.28
N SER A 197 -10.69 6.48 -8.44
CA SER A 197 -10.76 7.47 -9.51
C SER A 197 -11.57 8.70 -9.14
N VAL A 198 -12.69 8.52 -8.43
CA VAL A 198 -13.55 9.63 -7.97
C VAL A 198 -12.81 10.44 -6.92
N VAL A 199 -12.31 9.80 -5.87
CA VAL A 199 -11.64 10.50 -4.76
C VAL A 199 -10.40 11.24 -5.26
N ARG A 200 -9.64 10.65 -6.19
CA ARG A 200 -8.49 11.32 -6.82
C ARG A 200 -8.89 12.64 -7.51
N ARG A 201 -10.01 12.65 -8.23
CA ARG A 201 -10.55 13.86 -8.87
C ARG A 201 -11.00 14.88 -7.84
N LEU A 202 -11.68 14.43 -6.79
CA LEU A 202 -12.14 15.28 -5.69
C LEU A 202 -10.95 15.95 -4.98
N VAL A 203 -9.89 15.21 -4.70
CA VAL A 203 -8.64 15.76 -4.11
C VAL A 203 -8.02 16.81 -5.04
N GLY A 204 -7.94 16.54 -6.34
CA GLY A 204 -7.44 17.52 -7.32
C GLY A 204 -8.27 18.81 -7.29
N ARG A 205 -9.60 18.71 -7.36
CA ARG A 205 -10.50 19.87 -7.28
C ARG A 205 -10.39 20.60 -5.94
N LEU A 206 -10.24 19.88 -4.82
CA LEU A 206 -10.07 20.48 -3.51
C LEU A 206 -8.82 21.37 -3.46
N LEU A 207 -7.68 20.87 -3.96
CA LEU A 207 -6.43 21.65 -4.03
C LEU A 207 -6.53 22.84 -5.00
N ASP A 208 -7.30 22.72 -6.08
CA ASP A 208 -7.49 23.80 -7.06
C ASP A 208 -8.48 24.89 -6.58
N ARG A 209 -9.46 24.54 -5.74
CA ARG A 209 -10.61 25.38 -5.40
C ARG A 209 -10.65 25.85 -3.95
N SER A 210 -9.69 25.43 -3.13
CA SER A 210 -9.61 25.82 -1.72
C SER A 210 -8.20 26.35 -1.40
N PRO A 211 -8.02 27.06 -0.28
CA PRO A 211 -6.70 27.51 0.16
C PRO A 211 -5.81 26.36 0.69
N LEU A 212 -6.30 25.11 0.72
CA LEU A 212 -5.56 23.96 1.22
C LEU A 212 -4.34 23.67 0.33
N THR A 213 -3.16 23.63 0.95
CA THR A 213 -1.92 23.27 0.26
C THR A 213 -1.69 21.75 0.23
N SER A 214 -0.87 21.28 -0.72
CA SER A 214 -0.47 19.86 -0.76
C SER A 214 0.31 19.44 0.50
N ALA A 215 1.12 20.34 1.07
CA ALA A 215 1.85 20.09 2.31
C ALA A 215 0.90 19.90 3.52
N GLU A 216 -0.18 20.67 3.59
CA GLU A 216 -1.21 20.49 4.64
C GLU A 216 -1.99 19.18 4.42
N LEU A 217 -2.40 18.88 3.19
CA LEU A 217 -3.08 17.63 2.85
C LEU A 217 -2.24 16.40 3.22
N ALA A 218 -0.93 16.45 2.94
CA ALA A 218 0.00 15.36 3.25
C ALA A 218 0.02 14.99 4.75
N ARG A 219 -0.33 15.92 5.64
CA ARG A 219 -0.37 15.71 7.09
C ARG A 219 -1.75 15.29 7.62
N MET A 220 -2.80 15.33 6.80
CA MET A 220 -4.15 14.99 7.23
C MET A 220 -4.30 13.49 7.53
N THR A 221 -5.37 13.15 8.24
CA THR A 221 -5.94 11.81 8.36
C THR A 221 -7.09 11.65 7.37
N ASP A 222 -7.63 10.45 7.22
CA ASP A 222 -8.76 10.20 6.32
C ASP A 222 -9.98 11.05 6.69
N ALA A 223 -10.29 11.14 7.99
CA ALA A 223 -11.40 11.94 8.49
C ALA A 223 -11.24 13.44 8.17
N GLN A 224 -10.02 13.97 8.28
CA GLN A 224 -9.72 15.36 7.94
C GLN A 224 -9.85 15.61 6.43
N LEU A 225 -9.38 14.69 5.59
CA LEU A 225 -9.56 14.80 4.14
C LEU A 225 -11.05 14.83 3.78
N TRP A 226 -11.84 13.89 4.33
CA TRP A 226 -13.26 13.84 4.06
C TRP A 226 -14.00 15.10 4.54
N SER A 227 -13.67 15.60 5.72
CA SER A 227 -14.22 16.87 6.21
C SER A 227 -13.88 18.05 5.29
N ALA A 228 -12.66 18.10 4.75
CA ALA A 228 -12.27 19.14 3.79
C ALA A 228 -13.04 19.01 2.46
N LEU A 229 -13.20 17.79 1.94
CA LEU A 229 -13.99 17.50 0.74
C LEU A 229 -15.47 17.85 0.91
N GLU A 230 -16.05 17.57 2.07
CA GLU A 230 -17.44 17.92 2.39
C GLU A 230 -17.61 19.43 2.58
N SER A 231 -16.59 20.13 3.06
CA SER A 231 -16.65 21.57 3.32
C SER A 231 -16.54 22.41 2.04
N CYS A 232 -15.84 21.92 1.02
CA CYS A 232 -15.67 22.63 -0.25
C CYS A 232 -16.89 22.46 -1.17
N THR A 233 -17.44 23.58 -1.65
CA THR A 233 -18.65 23.62 -2.52
C THR A 233 -18.50 22.80 -3.80
N ASP A 234 -17.31 22.79 -4.40
CA ASP A 234 -17.02 22.12 -5.68
C ASP A 234 -16.84 20.59 -5.56
N THR A 235 -16.69 20.08 -4.34
CA THR A 235 -16.46 18.65 -4.06
C THR A 235 -17.60 18.02 -3.26
N ARG A 236 -18.38 18.81 -2.52
CA ARG A 236 -19.43 18.31 -1.61
C ARG A 236 -20.39 17.30 -2.26
N ALA A 237 -21.05 17.68 -3.34
CA ALA A 237 -22.09 16.84 -3.96
C ALA A 237 -21.56 15.47 -4.44
N GLU A 238 -20.39 15.45 -5.10
CA GLU A 238 -19.80 14.19 -5.58
C GLU A 238 -19.14 13.41 -4.43
N SER A 239 -18.74 14.06 -3.34
CA SER A 239 -18.32 13.39 -2.10
C SER A 239 -19.48 12.64 -1.43
N ASP A 240 -20.67 13.23 -1.41
CA ASP A 240 -21.89 12.55 -0.94
C ASP A 240 -22.24 11.37 -1.84
N MET A 241 -22.21 11.56 -3.16
CA MET A 241 -22.50 10.49 -4.13
C MET A 241 -21.56 9.29 -3.97
N ILE A 242 -20.25 9.49 -3.82
CA ILE A 242 -19.33 8.35 -3.68
C ILE A 242 -19.51 7.61 -2.36
N ARG A 243 -19.92 8.31 -1.30
CA ARG A 243 -20.13 7.70 0.02
C ARG A 243 -21.46 6.95 0.13
N TYR A 244 -22.53 7.48 -0.44
CA TYR A 244 -23.90 6.98 -0.23
C TYR A 244 -24.51 6.33 -1.46
N GLU A 245 -24.01 6.65 -2.66
CA GLU A 245 -24.52 6.13 -3.93
C GLU A 245 -23.42 5.47 -4.80
N PRO A 246 -22.44 4.73 -4.23
CA PRO A 246 -21.37 4.16 -5.04
C PRO A 246 -21.91 3.22 -6.11
N HIS A 247 -23.05 2.55 -5.89
CA HIS A 247 -23.73 1.69 -6.86
C HIS A 247 -24.08 2.35 -8.21
N ARG A 248 -24.14 3.69 -8.28
CA ARG A 248 -24.35 4.43 -9.53
C ARG A 248 -23.08 4.55 -10.37
N LEU A 249 -21.93 4.32 -9.77
CA LEU A 249 -20.64 4.43 -10.44
C LEU A 249 -20.47 3.26 -11.43
N GLN A 250 -20.01 3.57 -12.62
CA GLN A 250 -19.75 2.60 -13.67
C GLN A 250 -18.27 2.66 -14.04
N VAL A 251 -17.65 1.48 -14.20
CA VAL A 251 -16.24 1.33 -14.57
C VAL A 251 -16.16 0.35 -15.73
N ARG A 252 -15.43 0.73 -16.78
CA ARG A 252 -15.16 -0.14 -17.93
C ARG A 252 -13.68 -0.06 -18.30
N ALA A 253 -13.03 -1.21 -18.42
CA ALA A 253 -11.69 -1.28 -18.98
C ALA A 253 -11.70 -0.82 -20.45
N THR A 254 -10.80 0.08 -20.82
CA THR A 254 -10.67 0.55 -22.20
C THR A 254 -9.61 -0.28 -22.91
N MET A 255 -10.01 -0.96 -23.98
CA MET A 255 -9.09 -1.69 -24.86
C MET A 255 -8.70 -0.75 -26.02
N GLY A 256 -7.60 0.00 -25.84
CA GLY A 256 -7.05 0.89 -26.88
C GLY A 256 -7.68 2.29 -26.96
N GLU A 257 -7.08 3.16 -27.77
CA GLU A 257 -7.39 4.60 -27.83
C GLU A 257 -8.75 4.94 -28.47
N GLY A 258 -9.40 3.97 -29.14
CA GLY A 258 -10.56 4.18 -30.01
C GLY A 258 -11.95 4.22 -29.36
N GLU A 259 -12.09 3.91 -28.07
CA GLU A 259 -13.39 3.97 -27.35
C GLU A 259 -13.60 5.28 -26.55
N ARG A 260 -12.68 6.25 -26.67
CA ARG A 260 -12.82 7.56 -26.03
C ARG A 260 -13.95 8.35 -26.70
N GLY A 261 -15.12 8.45 -26.05
CA GLY A 261 -16.11 9.48 -26.41
C GLY A 261 -17.58 9.09 -26.47
N ARG A 262 -17.98 7.84 -26.17
CA ARG A 262 -19.41 7.44 -26.23
C ARG A 262 -20.23 7.74 -24.96
N VAL A 263 -19.60 7.94 -23.80
CA VAL A 263 -20.27 8.20 -22.51
C VAL A 263 -19.59 9.35 -21.77
N SER A 264 -20.37 10.31 -21.26
CA SER A 264 -19.88 11.41 -20.40
C SER A 264 -19.24 10.83 -19.15
N GLY A 265 -17.95 11.08 -18.95
CA GLY A 265 -17.14 10.41 -17.92
C GLY A 265 -15.68 10.87 -17.98
N TRP A 266 -14.79 10.17 -17.28
CA TRP A 266 -13.36 10.46 -17.27
C TRP A 266 -12.51 9.20 -17.45
N ASP A 267 -11.29 9.40 -17.93
CA ASP A 267 -10.30 8.34 -18.04
C ASP A 267 -9.53 8.24 -16.71
N PHE A 268 -9.21 7.01 -16.31
CA PHE A 268 -8.39 6.72 -15.14
C PHE A 268 -7.37 5.64 -15.50
N SER A 269 -6.16 5.75 -14.96
CA SER A 269 -5.10 4.81 -15.24
C SER A 269 -4.36 4.41 -13.96
N LEU A 270 -4.19 3.10 -13.79
CA LEU A 270 -3.33 2.53 -12.77
C LEU A 270 -1.87 2.65 -13.23
N ARG A 271 -0.97 3.00 -12.31
CA ARG A 271 0.45 3.16 -12.64
C ARG A 271 1.12 1.82 -13.00
N LYS A 272 0.81 0.77 -12.24
CA LYS A 272 1.36 -0.58 -12.40
C LYS A 272 0.52 -1.59 -11.63
N ILE A 273 0.72 -2.87 -11.95
CA ILE A 273 0.26 -4.01 -11.15
C ILE A 273 1.46 -4.58 -10.42
N TYR A 274 1.31 -4.81 -9.13
CA TYR A 274 2.34 -5.45 -8.31
C TYR A 274 2.24 -6.97 -8.48
N GLY A 275 3.38 -7.61 -8.72
CA GLY A 275 3.48 -9.05 -8.96
C GLY A 275 4.70 -9.65 -8.29
N SER A 276 4.97 -9.27 -7.04
CA SER A 276 6.17 -9.72 -6.33
C SER A 276 6.14 -11.22 -6.08
N ALA A 277 7.12 -11.94 -6.64
CA ALA A 277 7.19 -13.40 -6.59
C ALA A 277 7.95 -13.88 -5.34
N PRO A 278 7.45 -14.87 -4.58
CA PRO A 278 8.27 -15.54 -3.58
C PRO A 278 9.39 -16.34 -4.24
N LEU A 279 10.41 -16.71 -3.47
CA LEU A 279 11.29 -17.82 -3.80
C LEU A 279 10.64 -19.15 -3.38
N LEU A 280 11.07 -20.26 -3.98
CA LEU A 280 10.73 -21.61 -3.57
C LEU A 280 12.03 -22.34 -3.23
N GLU A 281 12.19 -22.72 -1.95
CA GLU A 281 13.40 -23.37 -1.44
C GLU A 281 14.70 -22.61 -1.79
N GLY A 282 14.64 -21.28 -1.82
CA GLY A 282 15.75 -20.39 -2.17
C GLY A 282 15.95 -20.15 -3.67
N GLU A 283 15.23 -20.85 -4.54
CA GLU A 283 15.29 -20.67 -5.98
C GLU A 283 14.16 -19.79 -6.51
N ARG A 284 14.38 -19.15 -7.66
CA ARG A 284 13.33 -18.35 -8.28
C ARG A 284 12.25 -19.24 -8.91
N LEU A 285 11.00 -18.78 -8.90
CA LEU A 285 9.89 -19.55 -9.48
C LEU A 285 10.09 -19.87 -10.96
N GLU A 286 10.78 -19.04 -11.74
CA GLU A 286 11.04 -19.33 -13.15
C GLU A 286 11.85 -20.63 -13.36
N VAL A 287 12.59 -21.06 -12.34
CA VAL A 287 13.37 -22.31 -12.33
C VAL A 287 12.61 -23.41 -11.60
N ALA A 288 12.21 -23.16 -10.34
CA ALA A 288 11.67 -24.19 -9.45
C ALA A 288 10.19 -24.52 -9.69
N ALA A 289 9.41 -23.58 -10.23
CA ALA A 289 7.97 -23.71 -10.45
C ALA A 289 7.49 -22.85 -11.64
N PRO A 290 7.88 -23.18 -12.89
CA PRO A 290 7.64 -22.33 -14.05
C PRO A 290 6.16 -22.02 -14.31
N GLU A 291 5.25 -22.93 -13.94
CA GLU A 291 3.81 -22.70 -14.02
C GLU A 291 3.34 -21.57 -13.09
N LEU A 292 3.85 -21.49 -11.84
CA LEU A 292 3.52 -20.41 -10.91
C LEU A 292 4.09 -19.07 -11.39
N ALA A 293 5.30 -19.09 -11.96
CA ALA A 293 5.88 -17.92 -12.60
C ALA A 293 5.03 -17.43 -13.78
N ALA A 294 4.52 -18.34 -14.61
CA ALA A 294 3.64 -18.02 -15.73
C ALA A 294 2.31 -17.39 -15.27
N GLU A 295 1.76 -17.82 -14.13
CA GLU A 295 0.56 -17.19 -13.56
C GLU A 295 0.78 -15.73 -13.15
N LEU A 296 1.96 -15.42 -12.58
CA LEU A 296 2.32 -14.03 -12.25
C LEU A 296 2.62 -13.21 -13.51
N ALA A 297 3.29 -13.80 -14.50
CA ALA A 297 3.56 -13.13 -15.78
C ALA A 297 2.26 -12.75 -16.51
N ALA A 298 1.22 -13.58 -16.43
CA ALA A 298 -0.10 -13.29 -17.00
C ALA A 298 -0.77 -12.05 -16.40
N LEU A 299 -0.34 -11.55 -15.23
CA LEU A 299 -0.86 -10.30 -14.66
C LEU A 299 -0.48 -9.07 -15.51
N GLN A 300 0.57 -9.16 -16.33
CA GLN A 300 1.01 -8.05 -17.19
C GLN A 300 0.04 -7.74 -18.33
N SER A 301 -0.84 -8.69 -18.69
CA SER A 301 -1.86 -8.47 -19.72
C SER A 301 -3.16 -7.86 -19.17
N LEU A 302 -3.24 -7.61 -17.86
CA LEU A 302 -4.42 -7.00 -17.27
C LEU A 302 -4.54 -5.53 -17.68
N PRO A 303 -5.78 -5.01 -17.86
CA PRO A 303 -5.98 -3.63 -18.26
C PRO A 303 -5.51 -2.66 -17.17
N LEU A 304 -4.84 -1.59 -17.60
CA LEU A 304 -4.42 -0.49 -16.72
C LEU A 304 -5.21 0.79 -16.95
N THR A 305 -5.99 0.86 -18.02
CA THR A 305 -6.77 2.03 -18.43
C THR A 305 -8.25 1.75 -18.35
N PHE A 306 -8.99 2.69 -17.77
CA PHE A 306 -10.40 2.56 -17.47
C PHE A 306 -11.13 3.85 -17.82
N ARG A 307 -12.38 3.71 -18.25
CA ARG A 307 -13.37 4.78 -18.34
C ARG A 307 -14.30 4.66 -17.14
N VAL A 308 -14.54 5.78 -16.47
CA VAL A 308 -15.41 5.85 -15.28
C VAL A 308 -16.45 6.96 -15.45
N TRP A 309 -17.68 6.70 -15.03
CA TRP A 309 -18.78 7.67 -15.08
C TRP A 309 -19.85 7.38 -14.04
N TRP A 310 -20.68 8.40 -13.75
CA TRP A 310 -21.89 8.25 -12.96
C TRP A 310 -23.08 7.90 -13.86
N GLY A 311 -23.87 6.91 -13.45
CA GLY A 311 -25.15 6.51 -14.07
C GLY A 311 -26.36 7.27 -13.56
#